data_AF-A0A1Q9LM18-F1
#
_entry.id   AF-A0A1Q9LM18-F1
#
_cell.length_a   1.000
_cell.length_b   1.000
_cell.length_c   1.000
_cell.angle_alpha   90.00
_cell.angle_beta   90.00
_cell.angle_gamma   90.00
#
_symmetry.space_group_name_H-M   'P 1'
#
loop_
_entity.id
_entity.type
_entity.pdbx_description
1 polymer ?
#
loop_
_entity_poly.entity_id
_entity_poly.type
_entity_poly.pdbx_seq_one_letter_code
_entity_poly.pdbx_strand_id
1 'polypeptide(L)'
;MDHPDTAAAAGAGFGLDLITDPDFAARFGADVLRALGATTPAAQGDWAGWLAGVDARLGPGLRAAVLPGTGPDRPEPASRPVTASARDAWRRWAERWRAELSPGAPVEVRLTAAHLHVELLAAGVWGEDESWREVLGELVTALVPTDAEQAALPGRALDHVSSLLAVGLALLFQDATLHGSSGADLVIRRTWDAAGEWPAFADPAVVAHYLRTPSQPYARVPTEAGVDAVVELAQTAPDDPDATLTAAFEAEGLDVQRFDGVWVTEGTANSRRLAARIVDIAGTRAAALARTTAKSTVILRVDRTLVLGESNPKLWRTFQLSPVGTAVSTLCQGELPTARSKHPLSPIPPAVAELAETLGVNPTMLAAALR
;
A
#
# COMPACT_ATOMS: atom_id res chain seq x y z
N MET A 1 -10.49 46.19 35.34
CA MET A 1 -11.41 45.82 34.25
C MET A 1 -10.63 46.06 32.99
N ASP A 2 -9.74 45.11 32.66
CA ASP A 2 -8.92 45.11 31.46
C ASP A 2 -8.96 43.67 30.95
N HIS A 3 -9.52 43.50 29.75
CA HIS A 3 -9.48 42.25 29.01
C HIS A 3 -8.10 42.15 28.35
N PRO A 4 -7.29 41.10 28.61
CA PRO A 4 -6.10 40.87 27.83
C PRO A 4 -6.45 40.16 26.52
N ASP A 5 -5.77 40.61 25.47
CA ASP A 5 -5.68 40.13 24.10
C ASP A 5 -5.91 38.62 23.89
N THR A 6 -6.96 38.30 23.13
CA THR A 6 -7.24 36.96 22.57
C THR A 6 -6.65 36.77 21.16
N ALA A 7 -5.86 37.71 20.64
CA ALA A 7 -5.37 37.69 19.26
C ALA A 7 -3.95 37.10 19.07
N ALA A 8 -3.21 36.78 20.14
CA ALA A 8 -1.81 36.33 20.02
C ALA A 8 -1.60 34.79 19.98
N ALA A 9 -2.66 33.98 20.08
CA ALA A 9 -2.55 32.52 20.07
C ALA A 9 -2.70 31.88 18.66
N ALA A 10 -2.94 32.66 17.61
CA ALA A 10 -3.27 32.16 16.27
C ALA A 10 -2.06 31.76 15.40
N GLY A 11 -0.84 31.72 15.96
CA GLY A 11 0.42 31.46 15.24
C GLY A 11 1.11 30.11 15.54
N ALA A 12 0.44 29.19 16.24
CA ALA A 12 0.97 27.85 16.52
C ALA A 12 0.68 26.90 15.35
N GLY A 13 1.62 26.79 14.41
CA GLY A 13 1.56 25.82 13.30
C GLY A 13 1.78 24.38 13.79
N PHE A 14 1.12 23.43 13.14
CA PHE A 14 1.08 22.00 13.47
C PHE A 14 2.49 21.39 13.59
N GLY A 15 2.82 20.80 14.75
CA GLY A 15 4.11 20.16 15.04
C GLY A 15 3.93 19.16 16.18
N LEU A 16 4.87 18.24 16.40
CA LEU A 16 4.76 17.15 17.40
C LEU A 16 4.43 17.65 18.82
N ASP A 17 4.88 18.85 19.20
CA ASP A 17 4.51 19.47 20.47
C ASP A 17 2.99 19.69 20.61
N LEU A 18 2.28 19.95 19.51
CA LEU A 18 0.83 20.17 19.48
C LEU A 18 0.03 18.87 19.55
N ILE A 19 0.61 17.75 19.12
CA ILE A 19 0.01 16.40 19.30
C ILE A 19 -0.01 16.02 20.79
N THR A 20 0.85 16.63 21.61
CA THR A 20 0.88 16.38 23.07
C THR A 20 -0.02 17.29 23.90
N ASP A 21 -0.64 18.32 23.31
CA ASP A 21 -1.55 19.25 23.98
C ASP A 21 -3.03 18.83 23.76
N PRO A 22 -3.74 18.34 24.81
CA PRO A 22 -5.13 17.89 24.69
C PRO A 22 -6.13 19.02 24.39
N ASP A 23 -5.86 20.25 24.83
CA ASP A 23 -6.73 21.41 24.56
C ASP A 23 -6.57 21.85 23.11
N PHE A 24 -5.34 21.77 22.58
CA PHE A 24 -5.11 21.95 21.17
C PHE A 24 -5.81 20.87 20.33
N ALA A 25 -5.66 19.59 20.70
CA ALA A 25 -6.33 18.49 19.99
C ALA A 25 -7.86 18.69 19.92
N ALA A 26 -8.46 19.18 21.01
CA ALA A 26 -9.89 19.49 21.06
C ALA A 26 -10.28 20.66 20.16
N ARG A 27 -9.55 21.79 20.20
CA ARG A 27 -9.80 22.97 19.35
C ARG A 27 -9.58 22.64 17.88
N PHE A 28 -8.47 22.00 17.58
CA PHE A 28 -8.07 21.59 16.24
C PHE A 28 -9.09 20.62 15.62
N GLY A 29 -9.49 19.60 16.37
CA GLY A 29 -10.52 18.68 15.93
C GLY A 29 -11.85 19.38 15.66
N ALA A 30 -12.23 20.37 16.48
CA ALA A 30 -13.42 21.18 16.25
C ALA A 30 -13.30 22.08 15.01
N ASP A 31 -12.12 22.61 14.71
CA ASP A 31 -11.87 23.43 13.53
C ASP A 31 -11.89 22.58 12.24
N VAL A 32 -11.31 21.38 12.27
CA VAL A 32 -11.38 20.41 11.16
C VAL A 32 -12.83 19.96 10.92
N LEU A 33 -13.59 19.64 11.97
CA LEU A 33 -15.02 19.31 11.83
C LEU A 33 -15.84 20.49 11.32
N ARG A 34 -15.53 21.72 11.72
CA ARG A 34 -16.19 22.92 11.20
C ARG A 34 -15.90 23.09 9.70
N ALA A 35 -14.66 22.85 9.28
CA ALA A 35 -14.28 22.89 7.87
C ALA A 35 -14.95 21.77 7.05
N LEU A 36 -15.11 20.57 7.63
CA LEU A 36 -15.86 19.46 7.03
C LEU A 36 -17.34 19.80 6.79
N GLY A 37 -17.96 20.60 7.68
CA GLY A 37 -19.32 21.09 7.52
C GLY A 37 -19.49 22.29 6.60
N ALA A 38 -18.41 22.89 6.10
CA ALA A 38 -18.47 24.07 5.25
C ALA A 38 -18.65 23.68 3.76
N THR A 39 -19.80 24.03 3.18
CA THR A 39 -20.18 23.69 1.79
C THR A 39 -19.74 24.71 0.75
N THR A 40 -18.92 25.69 1.13
CA THR A 40 -18.49 26.73 0.18
C THR A 40 -17.56 26.09 -0.86
N PRO A 41 -17.84 26.16 -2.16
CA PRO A 41 -16.93 25.62 -3.18
C PRO A 41 -15.60 26.36 -3.12
N ALA A 42 -14.48 25.64 -3.33
CA ALA A 42 -13.20 26.29 -3.57
C ALA A 42 -13.31 27.20 -4.80
N ALA A 43 -12.68 28.38 -4.75
CA ALA A 43 -12.67 29.28 -5.88
C ALA A 43 -12.04 28.58 -7.10
N GLN A 44 -12.78 28.51 -8.20
CA GLN A 44 -12.23 28.11 -9.50
C GLN A 44 -11.20 29.16 -9.93
N GLY A 45 -10.01 28.72 -10.35
CA GLY A 45 -8.98 29.67 -10.79
C GLY A 45 -7.56 29.11 -10.72
N ASP A 46 -6.60 30.04 -10.78
CA ASP A 46 -5.19 29.73 -10.64
C ASP A 46 -4.83 29.30 -9.20
N TRP A 47 -3.58 28.88 -9.00
CA TRP A 47 -3.06 28.44 -7.71
C TRP A 47 -3.28 29.45 -6.57
N ALA A 48 -3.15 30.75 -6.84
CA ALA A 48 -3.30 31.78 -5.83
C ALA A 48 -4.77 31.94 -5.39
N GLY A 49 -5.69 31.90 -6.34
CA GLY A 49 -7.14 31.92 -6.05
C GLY A 49 -7.58 30.71 -5.23
N TRP A 50 -7.06 29.52 -5.57
CA TRP A 50 -7.34 28.31 -4.79
C TRP A 50 -6.79 28.41 -3.36
N LEU A 51 -5.53 28.83 -3.18
CA LEU A 51 -4.93 29.02 -1.85
C LEU A 51 -5.71 30.02 -0.99
N ALA A 52 -6.21 31.11 -1.57
CA ALA A 52 -7.06 32.06 -0.85
C ALA A 52 -8.38 31.42 -0.38
N GLY A 53 -8.94 30.51 -1.19
CA GLY A 53 -10.11 29.70 -0.82
C GLY A 53 -9.81 28.73 0.33
N VAL A 54 -8.64 28.08 0.29
CA VAL A 54 -8.16 27.21 1.38
C VAL A 54 -7.93 28.01 2.65
N ASP A 55 -7.30 29.19 2.58
CA ASP A 55 -7.11 30.09 3.72
C ASP A 55 -8.44 30.55 4.31
N ALA A 56 -9.44 30.85 3.48
CA ALA A 56 -10.76 31.24 3.95
C ALA A 56 -11.48 30.09 4.68
N ARG A 57 -11.18 28.82 4.34
CA ARG A 57 -11.83 27.64 4.91
C ARG A 57 -11.09 27.07 6.12
N LEU A 58 -9.79 26.90 6.00
CA LEU A 58 -8.93 26.25 7.00
C LEU A 58 -8.17 27.26 7.87
N GLY A 59 -7.97 28.48 7.38
CA GLY A 59 -7.05 29.44 7.97
C GLY A 59 -5.58 29.15 7.59
N PRO A 60 -4.69 30.16 7.73
CA PRO A 60 -3.31 30.08 7.26
C PRO A 60 -2.45 29.06 8.01
N GLY A 61 -2.75 28.81 9.29
CA GLY A 61 -2.03 27.82 10.09
C GLY A 61 -2.27 26.39 9.62
N LEU A 62 -3.53 26.03 9.36
CA LEU A 62 -3.88 24.71 8.82
C LEU A 62 -3.41 24.56 7.37
N ARG A 63 -3.58 25.59 6.53
CA ARG A 63 -3.06 25.56 5.16
C ARG A 63 -1.57 25.24 5.12
N ALA A 64 -0.76 25.92 5.93
CA ALA A 64 0.69 25.70 5.95
C ALA A 64 1.08 24.30 6.44
N ALA A 65 0.26 23.70 7.31
CA ALA A 65 0.45 22.31 7.72
C ALA A 65 0.16 21.35 6.55
N VAL A 66 -0.98 21.52 5.89
CA VAL A 66 -1.53 20.58 4.90
C VAL A 66 -0.86 20.68 3.54
N LEU A 67 -0.39 21.88 3.19
CA LEU A 67 0.33 22.18 1.96
C LEU A 67 1.74 22.65 2.32
N PRO A 68 2.61 21.73 2.74
CA PRO A 68 3.97 22.10 3.13
C PRO A 68 4.72 22.72 1.95
N GLY A 69 5.62 23.67 2.23
CA GLY A 69 6.28 24.49 1.21
C GLY A 69 5.49 25.72 0.74
N THR A 70 4.24 25.91 1.19
CA THR A 70 3.43 27.11 0.88
C THR A 70 3.47 28.19 1.99
N GLY A 71 4.15 27.91 3.11
CA GLY A 71 4.33 28.81 4.25
C GLY A 71 5.80 29.02 4.58
N PRO A 72 6.14 29.90 5.54
CA PRO A 72 7.52 30.12 5.96
C PRO A 72 8.12 28.83 6.55
N ASP A 73 9.36 28.50 6.16
CA ASP A 73 10.15 27.40 6.73
C ASP A 73 10.24 27.55 8.24
N ARG A 74 9.79 26.54 8.98
CA ARG A 74 9.74 26.55 10.45
C ARG A 74 10.60 25.42 11.01
N PRO A 75 11.40 25.66 12.06
CA PRO A 75 12.20 24.62 12.70
C PRO A 75 11.31 23.53 13.29
N GLU A 76 11.73 22.29 13.10
CA GLU A 76 11.10 21.09 13.66
C GLU A 76 11.18 21.16 15.20
N PRO A 77 10.04 21.15 15.92
CA PRO A 77 10.05 21.21 17.38
C PRO A 77 10.63 19.93 18.00
N ALA A 78 11.18 20.06 19.21
CA ALA A 78 11.74 18.93 19.94
C ALA A 78 10.64 17.94 20.34
N SER A 79 10.75 16.69 19.89
CA SER A 79 9.71 15.67 20.03
C SER A 79 9.48 15.26 21.49
N ARG A 80 8.32 15.59 22.06
CA ARG A 80 7.87 15.01 23.34
C ARG A 80 7.14 13.68 23.12
N PRO A 81 7.35 12.66 23.99
CA PRO A 81 6.60 11.41 23.89
C PRO A 81 5.10 11.64 24.05
N VAL A 82 4.31 11.08 23.12
CA VAL A 82 2.84 11.14 23.20
C VAL A 82 2.35 10.24 24.34
N THR A 83 1.58 10.83 25.27
CA THR A 83 0.99 10.10 26.41
C THR A 83 -0.12 9.16 25.98
N ALA A 84 -0.42 8.12 26.77
CA ALA A 84 -1.49 7.15 26.44
C ALA A 84 -2.87 7.81 26.26
N SER A 85 -3.24 8.76 27.16
CA SER A 85 -4.49 9.51 27.07
C SER A 85 -4.59 10.36 25.78
N ALA A 86 -3.46 10.98 25.38
CA ALA A 86 -3.40 11.72 24.13
C ALA A 86 -3.56 10.78 22.92
N ARG A 87 -2.96 9.58 22.93
CA ARG A 87 -3.15 8.58 21.87
C ARG A 87 -4.62 8.21 21.69
N ASP A 88 -5.31 7.89 22.78
CA ASP A 88 -6.73 7.52 22.71
C ASP A 88 -7.60 8.67 22.20
N ALA A 89 -7.30 9.90 22.61
CA ALA A 89 -8.01 11.09 22.12
C ALA A 89 -7.81 11.26 20.60
N TRP A 90 -6.57 11.11 20.12
CA TRP A 90 -6.26 11.24 18.70
C TRP A 90 -6.85 10.13 17.84
N ARG A 91 -6.88 8.88 18.32
CA ARG A 91 -7.55 7.77 17.61
C ARG A 91 -9.05 8.04 17.45
N ARG A 92 -9.73 8.48 18.52
CA ARG A 92 -11.14 8.90 18.44
C ARG A 92 -11.38 10.09 17.52
N TRP A 93 -10.41 10.99 17.39
CA TRP A 93 -10.49 12.08 16.42
C TRP A 93 -10.34 11.56 14.98
N ALA A 94 -9.36 10.70 14.72
CA ALA A 94 -9.16 10.09 13.41
C ALA A 94 -10.39 9.28 12.95
N GLU A 95 -11.03 8.53 13.85
CA GLU A 95 -12.28 7.83 13.56
C GLU A 95 -13.44 8.77 13.22
N ARG A 96 -13.52 9.93 13.88
CA ARG A 96 -14.53 10.94 13.57
C ARG A 96 -14.27 11.61 12.23
N TRP A 97 -13.02 11.97 11.93
CA TRP A 97 -12.68 12.49 10.60
C TRP A 97 -13.08 11.51 9.51
N ARG A 98 -12.74 10.23 9.68
CA ARG A 98 -13.15 9.15 8.79
C ARG A 98 -14.67 9.10 8.58
N ALA A 99 -15.46 9.19 9.65
CA ALA A 99 -16.92 9.13 9.58
C ALA A 99 -17.55 10.33 8.86
N GLU A 100 -16.91 11.50 8.92
CA GLU A 100 -17.41 12.75 8.33
C GLU A 100 -16.86 13.01 6.92
N LEU A 101 -15.81 12.29 6.51
CA LEU A 101 -15.21 12.38 5.19
C LEU A 101 -16.03 11.60 4.17
N SER A 102 -16.97 12.30 3.53
CA SER A 102 -17.58 11.81 2.30
C SER A 102 -16.71 12.16 1.08
N PRO A 103 -16.84 11.44 -0.05
CA PRO A 103 -16.22 11.84 -1.32
C PRO A 103 -16.64 13.24 -1.79
N GLY A 104 -17.76 13.78 -1.29
CA GLY A 104 -18.22 15.14 -1.57
C GLY A 104 -17.60 16.22 -0.67
N ALA A 105 -16.77 15.85 0.31
CA ALA A 105 -16.03 16.81 1.10
C ALA A 105 -14.97 17.52 0.24
N PRO A 106 -14.71 18.81 0.45
CA PRO A 106 -13.72 19.53 -0.34
C PRO A 106 -12.32 18.89 -0.27
N VAL A 107 -11.60 18.89 -1.40
CA VAL A 107 -10.29 18.24 -1.55
C VAL A 107 -9.28 18.70 -0.50
N GLU A 108 -9.24 20.00 -0.18
CA GLU A 108 -8.33 20.53 0.83
C GLU A 108 -8.62 19.97 2.23
N VAL A 109 -9.87 19.65 2.54
CA VAL A 109 -10.26 19.05 3.81
C VAL A 109 -9.87 17.56 3.84
N ARG A 110 -10.04 16.86 2.72
CA ARG A 110 -9.59 15.46 2.56
C ARG A 110 -8.06 15.35 2.67
N LEU A 111 -7.33 16.23 1.98
CA LEU A 111 -5.88 16.39 2.08
C LEU A 111 -5.46 16.63 3.53
N THR A 112 -6.17 17.52 4.23
CA THR A 112 -5.89 17.83 5.63
C THR A 112 -5.99 16.58 6.49
N ALA A 113 -7.11 15.86 6.42
CA ALA A 113 -7.32 14.67 7.24
C ALA A 113 -6.30 13.56 6.93
N ALA A 114 -5.99 13.32 5.66
CA ALA A 114 -4.99 12.35 5.25
C ALA A 114 -3.60 12.71 5.78
N HIS A 115 -3.16 13.97 5.61
CA HIS A 115 -1.84 14.41 6.07
C HIS A 115 -1.73 14.33 7.59
N LEU A 116 -2.75 14.76 8.32
CA LEU A 116 -2.77 14.64 9.78
C LEU A 116 -2.70 13.20 10.24
N HIS A 117 -3.36 12.28 9.54
CA HIS A 117 -3.27 10.87 9.87
C HIS A 117 -1.83 10.35 9.72
N VAL A 118 -1.13 10.75 8.65
CA VAL A 118 0.30 10.46 8.45
C VAL A 118 1.15 11.04 9.58
N GLU A 119 0.89 12.28 10.02
CA GLU A 119 1.61 12.88 11.17
C GLU A 119 1.37 12.10 12.48
N LEU A 120 0.14 11.64 12.72
CA LEU A 120 -0.19 10.85 13.90
C LEU A 120 0.48 9.45 13.86
N LEU A 121 0.63 8.86 12.67
CA LEU A 121 1.39 7.63 12.47
C LEU A 121 2.88 7.84 12.74
N ALA A 122 3.47 8.92 12.22
CA ALA A 122 4.85 9.31 12.49
C ALA A 122 5.09 9.59 13.99
N ALA A 123 4.07 10.09 14.69
CA ALA A 123 4.10 10.31 16.13
C ALA A 123 3.90 9.03 16.98
N GLY A 124 3.65 7.87 16.36
CA GLY A 124 3.47 6.59 17.04
C GLY A 124 2.14 6.48 17.80
N VAL A 125 1.10 7.21 17.37
CA VAL A 125 -0.20 7.27 18.07
C VAL A 125 -0.87 5.91 18.17
N TRP A 126 -0.71 5.03 17.18
CA TRP A 126 -1.33 3.70 17.18
C TRP A 126 -0.57 2.64 17.99
N GLY A 127 0.71 2.85 18.32
CA GLY A 127 1.47 1.79 19.00
C GLY A 127 1.49 0.51 18.15
N GLU A 128 1.14 -0.62 18.76
CA GLU A 128 1.03 -1.93 18.09
C GLU A 128 -0.35 -2.19 17.45
N ASP A 129 -1.33 -1.29 17.64
CA ASP A 129 -2.66 -1.45 17.07
C ASP A 129 -2.63 -1.22 15.55
N GLU A 130 -3.04 -2.21 14.76
CA GLU A 130 -3.07 -2.16 13.29
C GLU A 130 -4.35 -1.53 12.72
N SER A 131 -5.28 -1.06 13.57
CA SER A 131 -6.54 -0.41 13.15
C SER A 131 -6.33 0.84 12.29
N TRP A 132 -5.13 1.46 12.34
CA TRP A 132 -4.79 2.59 11.48
C TRP A 132 -4.89 2.28 10.00
N ARG A 133 -4.66 1.03 9.58
CA ARG A 133 -4.66 0.67 8.15
C ARG A 133 -6.03 0.91 7.53
N GLU A 134 -7.10 0.50 8.20
CA GLU A 134 -8.46 0.73 7.71
C GLU A 134 -8.77 2.22 7.61
N VAL A 135 -8.39 2.99 8.63
CA VAL A 135 -8.58 4.44 8.63
C VAL A 135 -7.79 5.10 7.50
N LEU A 136 -6.51 4.78 7.35
CA LEU A 136 -5.67 5.33 6.28
C LEU A 136 -6.16 4.90 4.90
N GLY A 137 -6.54 3.64 4.70
CA GLY A 137 -7.07 3.14 3.44
C GLY A 137 -8.34 3.86 3.00
N GLU A 138 -9.26 4.12 3.94
CA GLU A 138 -10.45 4.93 3.67
C GLU A 138 -10.10 6.40 3.37
N LEU A 139 -9.14 7.00 4.07
CA LEU A 139 -8.68 8.37 3.80
C LEU A 139 -8.01 8.50 2.43
N VAL A 140 -7.14 7.56 2.06
CA VAL A 140 -6.48 7.49 0.74
C VAL A 140 -7.52 7.32 -0.36
N THR A 141 -8.47 6.40 -0.18
CA THR A 141 -9.58 6.20 -1.13
C THR A 141 -10.42 7.47 -1.27
N ALA A 142 -10.75 8.11 -0.15
CA ALA A 142 -11.54 9.34 -0.15
C ALA A 142 -10.78 10.49 -0.81
N LEU A 143 -9.45 10.52 -0.77
CA LEU A 143 -8.62 11.60 -1.30
C LEU A 143 -8.57 11.65 -2.85
N VAL A 144 -8.92 10.54 -3.53
CA VAL A 144 -9.01 10.49 -4.98
C VAL A 144 -10.01 11.56 -5.48
N PRO A 145 -9.60 12.51 -6.33
CA PRO A 145 -10.50 13.54 -6.82
C PRO A 145 -11.45 12.93 -7.87
N THR A 146 -12.69 13.42 -7.90
CA THR A 146 -13.62 13.11 -8.99
C THR A 146 -13.19 13.83 -10.29
N ASP A 147 -13.67 13.36 -11.45
CA ASP A 147 -13.37 14.01 -12.75
C ASP A 147 -13.67 15.53 -12.74
N ALA A 148 -14.76 15.93 -12.09
CA ALA A 148 -15.16 17.33 -11.98
C ALA A 148 -14.20 18.14 -11.09
N GLU A 149 -13.69 17.54 -10.01
CA GLU A 149 -12.70 18.17 -9.14
C GLU A 149 -11.34 18.23 -9.83
N GLN A 150 -10.90 17.16 -10.48
CA GLN A 150 -9.65 17.11 -11.22
C GLN A 150 -9.61 18.22 -12.29
N ALA A 151 -10.71 18.43 -13.01
CA ALA A 151 -10.81 19.50 -13.99
C ALA A 151 -10.81 20.92 -13.39
N ALA A 152 -11.19 21.06 -12.11
CA ALA A 152 -11.30 22.34 -11.42
C ALA A 152 -10.06 22.71 -10.59
N LEU A 153 -9.28 21.71 -10.16
CA LEU A 153 -8.10 21.90 -9.33
C LEU A 153 -6.93 22.46 -10.14
N PRO A 154 -6.15 23.41 -9.58
CA PRO A 154 -4.86 23.78 -10.15
C PRO A 154 -3.90 22.58 -10.15
N GLY A 155 -3.01 22.50 -11.14
CA GLY A 155 -2.01 21.41 -11.24
C GLY A 155 -1.22 21.19 -9.94
N ARG A 156 -0.77 22.27 -9.29
CA ARG A 156 -0.09 22.18 -7.98
C ARG A 156 -0.91 21.51 -6.88
N ALA A 157 -2.24 21.68 -6.87
CA ALA A 157 -3.08 20.99 -5.91
C ALA A 157 -3.13 19.48 -6.21
N LEU A 158 -3.16 19.11 -7.49
CA LEU A 158 -3.07 17.71 -7.91
C LEU A 158 -1.70 17.09 -7.58
N ASP A 159 -0.61 17.86 -7.64
CA ASP A 159 0.72 17.41 -7.21
C ASP A 159 0.67 17.02 -5.71
N HIS A 160 0.09 17.86 -4.86
CA HIS A 160 -0.08 17.56 -3.43
C HIS A 160 -0.96 16.33 -3.17
N VAL A 161 -2.04 16.16 -3.93
CA VAL A 161 -2.93 14.99 -3.85
C VAL A 161 -2.18 13.72 -4.22
N SER A 162 -1.53 13.71 -5.39
CA SER A 162 -0.83 12.54 -5.93
C SER A 162 0.35 12.13 -5.05
N SER A 163 1.13 13.11 -4.55
CA SER A 163 2.24 12.86 -3.63
C SER A 163 1.77 12.31 -2.28
N LEU A 164 0.65 12.79 -1.73
CA LEU A 164 0.13 12.28 -0.47
C LEU A 164 -0.52 10.89 -0.63
N LEU A 165 -1.15 10.61 -1.77
CA LEU A 165 -1.64 9.27 -2.12
C LEU A 165 -0.48 8.26 -2.20
N ALA A 166 0.65 8.64 -2.83
CA ALA A 166 1.85 7.81 -2.88
C ALA A 166 2.41 7.49 -1.49
N VAL A 167 2.50 8.50 -0.61
CA VAL A 167 2.94 8.34 0.79
C VAL A 167 1.99 7.44 1.58
N GLY A 168 0.67 7.63 1.44
CA GLY A 168 -0.35 6.83 2.11
C GLY A 168 -0.33 5.37 1.67
N LEU A 169 -0.20 5.11 0.37
CA LEU A 169 -0.07 3.76 -0.17
C LEU A 169 1.23 3.11 0.27
N ALA A 170 2.37 3.83 0.26
CA ALA A 170 3.65 3.30 0.74
C ALA A 170 3.60 2.90 2.22
N LEU A 171 2.89 3.65 3.07
CA LEU A 171 2.60 3.25 4.44
C LEU A 171 1.76 1.97 4.50
N LEU A 172 0.68 1.88 3.71
CA LEU A 172 -0.17 0.69 3.68
C LEU A 172 0.55 -0.57 3.18
N PHE A 173 1.55 -0.42 2.31
CA PHE A 173 2.42 -1.50 1.84
C PHE A 173 3.41 -2.02 2.91
N GLN A 174 3.62 -1.31 4.02
CA GLN A 174 4.48 -1.80 5.08
C GLN A 174 3.93 -3.12 5.64
N ASP A 175 4.69 -4.20 5.52
CA ASP A 175 4.30 -5.55 5.94
C ASP A 175 3.01 -6.09 5.29
N ALA A 176 2.62 -5.56 4.12
CA ALA A 176 1.45 -5.98 3.37
C ALA A 176 1.75 -6.14 1.88
N THR A 177 0.93 -6.92 1.17
CA THR A 177 1.07 -7.15 -0.27
C THR A 177 -0.30 -7.25 -0.95
N LEU A 178 -0.40 -6.82 -2.21
CA LEU A 178 -1.62 -6.89 -3.02
C LEU A 178 -2.13 -8.32 -3.22
N HIS A 179 -1.24 -9.30 -3.10
CA HIS A 179 -1.53 -10.70 -3.41
C HIS A 179 -1.67 -11.58 -2.17
N GLY A 180 -1.50 -11.00 -0.98
CA GLY A 180 -1.67 -11.71 0.28
C GLY A 180 -3.15 -11.88 0.66
N SER A 181 -3.36 -12.48 1.84
CA SER A 181 -4.68 -12.82 2.36
C SER A 181 -4.91 -12.37 3.80
N SER A 182 -3.97 -11.64 4.40
CA SER A 182 -4.14 -11.03 5.72
C SER A 182 -5.13 -9.86 5.67
N GLY A 183 -5.60 -9.39 6.83
CA GLY A 183 -6.43 -8.19 6.87
C GLY A 183 -5.73 -6.96 6.26
N ALA A 184 -4.43 -6.80 6.50
CA ALA A 184 -3.64 -5.73 5.90
C ALA A 184 -3.59 -5.83 4.36
N ASP A 185 -3.44 -7.05 3.84
CA ASP A 185 -3.44 -7.32 2.39
C ASP A 185 -4.79 -6.96 1.73
N LEU A 186 -5.91 -7.23 2.41
CA LEU A 186 -7.23 -6.85 1.93
C LEU A 186 -7.40 -5.33 1.88
N VAL A 187 -6.90 -4.62 2.89
CA VAL A 187 -6.97 -3.15 2.95
C VAL A 187 -6.13 -2.53 1.83
N ILE A 188 -4.86 -2.93 1.67
CA ILE A 188 -4.02 -2.38 0.60
C ILE A 188 -4.59 -2.70 -0.76
N ARG A 189 -5.09 -3.92 -1.02
CA ARG A 189 -5.70 -4.27 -2.31
C ARG A 189 -6.89 -3.39 -2.63
N ARG A 190 -7.86 -3.26 -1.71
CA ARG A 190 -9.03 -2.39 -1.90
C ARG A 190 -8.63 -0.94 -2.16
N THR A 191 -7.62 -0.45 -1.44
CA THR A 191 -7.16 0.94 -1.57
C THR A 191 -6.42 1.15 -2.89
N TRP A 192 -5.58 0.19 -3.30
CA TRP A 192 -4.88 0.19 -4.58
C TRP A 192 -5.86 0.16 -5.75
N ASP A 193 -6.89 -0.68 -5.70
CA ASP A 193 -7.92 -0.74 -6.75
C ASP A 193 -8.63 0.62 -6.95
N ALA A 194 -8.72 1.44 -5.90
CA ALA A 194 -9.38 2.75 -5.95
C ALA A 194 -8.44 3.93 -6.27
N ALA A 195 -7.17 3.85 -5.86
CA ALA A 195 -6.25 5.00 -5.89
C ALA A 195 -4.91 4.72 -6.58
N GLY A 196 -4.63 3.48 -7.00
CA GLY A 196 -3.32 3.01 -7.45
C GLY A 196 -2.77 3.66 -8.72
N GLU A 197 -3.61 4.35 -9.51
CA GLU A 197 -3.18 5.10 -10.70
C GLU A 197 -2.57 6.47 -10.37
N TRP A 198 -2.97 7.07 -9.25
CA TRP A 198 -2.63 8.45 -8.90
C TRP A 198 -1.16 8.67 -8.52
N PRO A 199 -0.48 7.74 -7.81
CA PRO A 199 0.93 7.89 -7.48
C PRO A 199 1.84 8.11 -8.69
N ALA A 200 1.43 7.67 -9.90
CA ALA A 200 2.22 7.89 -11.12
C ALA A 200 2.49 9.37 -11.41
N PHE A 201 1.67 10.28 -10.86
CA PHE A 201 1.77 11.73 -11.02
C PHE A 201 2.36 12.45 -9.79
N ALA A 202 2.90 11.71 -8.82
CA ALA A 202 3.50 12.32 -7.63
C ALA A 202 4.72 13.18 -7.99
N ASP A 203 4.81 14.38 -7.39
CA ASP A 203 6.00 15.23 -7.47
C ASP A 203 6.97 14.85 -6.34
N PRO A 204 8.21 14.41 -6.64
CA PRO A 204 9.23 14.07 -5.64
C PRO A 204 9.55 15.21 -4.67
N ALA A 205 9.54 16.47 -5.13
CA ALA A 205 9.79 17.62 -4.27
C ALA A 205 8.68 17.80 -3.22
N VAL A 206 7.43 17.51 -3.61
CA VAL A 206 6.29 17.54 -2.69
C VAL A 206 6.27 16.32 -1.77
N VAL A 207 6.63 15.13 -2.28
CA VAL A 207 6.77 13.90 -1.46
C VAL A 207 7.75 14.13 -0.32
N ALA A 208 8.92 14.73 -0.59
CA ALA A 208 9.95 14.99 0.40
C ALA A 208 9.41 15.79 1.61
N HIS A 209 8.42 16.67 1.40
CA HIS A 209 7.78 17.43 2.46
C HIS A 209 6.84 16.61 3.36
N TYR A 210 6.38 15.44 2.92
CA TYR A 210 5.55 14.52 3.71
C TYR A 210 6.36 13.41 4.38
N LEU A 211 7.59 13.16 3.92
CA LEU A 211 8.49 12.21 4.57
C LEU A 211 8.91 12.76 5.93
N ARG A 212 8.76 11.94 6.97
CA ARG A 212 9.10 12.28 8.36
C ARG A 212 10.21 11.38 8.86
N THR A 213 11.05 11.92 9.74
CA THR A 213 12.04 11.12 10.45
C THR A 213 11.35 10.42 11.62
N PRO A 214 11.51 9.10 11.79
CA PRO A 214 10.89 8.38 12.90
C PRO A 214 11.58 8.81 14.19
N SER A 215 10.88 9.59 15.02
CA SER A 215 11.43 10.17 16.26
C SER A 215 10.78 9.63 17.55
N GLN A 216 9.81 8.72 17.42
CA GLN A 216 9.05 8.16 18.54
C GLN A 216 9.00 6.62 18.48
N PRO A 217 8.87 5.93 19.63
CA PRO A 217 8.51 4.52 19.64
C PRO A 217 7.21 4.28 18.87
N TYR A 218 7.18 3.19 18.10
CA TYR A 218 6.03 2.80 17.26
C TYR A 218 5.69 3.80 16.14
N ALA A 219 6.58 4.77 15.85
CA ALA A 219 6.44 5.63 14.69
C ALA A 219 6.39 4.79 13.41
N ARG A 220 5.40 5.07 12.57
CA ARG A 220 5.31 4.53 11.21
C ARG A 220 5.54 5.67 10.24
N VAL A 221 6.60 5.56 9.46
CA VAL A 221 6.98 6.52 8.43
C VAL A 221 7.33 5.74 7.17
N PRO A 222 6.90 6.17 5.99
CA PRO A 222 7.36 5.56 4.75
C PRO A 222 8.82 5.98 4.50
N THR A 223 9.58 5.10 3.86
CA THR A 223 10.91 5.45 3.34
C THR A 223 10.76 6.07 1.95
N GLU A 224 11.74 6.86 1.53
CA GLU A 224 11.81 7.39 0.16
C GLU A 224 11.72 6.26 -0.87
N ALA A 225 12.55 5.22 -0.73
CA ALA A 225 12.50 4.03 -1.57
C ALA A 225 11.14 3.32 -1.59
N GLY A 226 10.40 3.35 -0.47
CA GLY A 226 9.06 2.76 -0.41
C GLY A 226 8.03 3.59 -1.19
N VAL A 227 8.16 4.92 -1.19
CA VAL A 227 7.32 5.79 -2.02
C VAL A 227 7.70 5.64 -3.49
N ASP A 228 8.99 5.63 -3.82
CA ASP A 228 9.48 5.45 -5.20
C ASP A 228 8.97 4.13 -5.79
N ALA A 229 9.02 3.03 -5.04
CA ALA A 229 8.48 1.73 -5.48
C ALA A 229 6.98 1.79 -5.78
N VAL A 230 6.20 2.56 -5.01
CA VAL A 230 4.76 2.77 -5.26
C VAL A 230 4.53 3.59 -6.52
N VAL A 231 5.33 4.64 -6.74
CA VAL A 231 5.25 5.50 -7.94
C VAL A 231 5.61 4.70 -9.18
N GLU A 232 6.70 3.94 -9.16
CA GLU A 232 7.13 3.06 -10.27
C GLU A 232 6.08 2.00 -10.58
N LEU A 233 5.50 1.37 -9.55
CA LEU A 233 4.43 0.41 -9.74
C LEU A 233 3.19 1.04 -10.39
N ALA A 234 2.81 2.24 -9.95
CA ALA A 234 1.68 2.97 -10.54
C ALA A 234 1.92 3.39 -12.00
N GLN A 235 3.16 3.69 -12.36
CA GLN A 235 3.54 4.02 -13.75
C GLN A 235 3.52 2.79 -14.66
N THR A 236 3.87 1.61 -14.14
CA THR A 236 4.02 0.39 -14.94
C THR A 236 2.73 -0.42 -15.06
N ALA A 237 1.89 -0.41 -14.01
CA ALA A 237 0.66 -1.22 -13.95
C ALA A 237 -0.35 -1.03 -15.10
N PRO A 238 -0.52 0.17 -15.71
CA PRO A 238 -1.43 0.34 -16.84
C PRO A 238 -0.99 -0.41 -18.11
N ASP A 239 0.33 -0.52 -18.32
CA ASP A 239 0.91 -1.07 -19.54
C ASP A 239 1.29 -2.56 -19.40
N ASP A 240 1.55 -3.01 -18.17
CA ASP A 240 1.89 -4.40 -17.87
C ASP A 240 0.91 -5.01 -16.85
N PRO A 241 0.04 -5.96 -17.27
CA PRO A 241 -0.90 -6.63 -16.36
C PRO A 241 -0.21 -7.45 -15.26
N ASP A 242 1.09 -7.70 -15.39
CA ASP A 242 1.90 -8.45 -14.45
C ASP A 242 2.73 -7.57 -13.49
N ALA A 243 2.71 -6.25 -13.65
CA ALA A 243 3.57 -5.33 -12.89
C ALA A 243 3.47 -5.52 -11.37
N THR A 244 2.25 -5.71 -10.83
CA THR A 244 2.05 -5.91 -9.38
C THR A 244 2.64 -7.22 -8.88
N LEU A 245 2.61 -8.27 -9.72
CA LEU A 245 3.20 -9.57 -9.41
C LEU A 245 4.72 -9.50 -9.50
N THR A 246 5.26 -8.84 -10.53
CA THR A 246 6.69 -8.60 -10.68
C THR A 246 7.25 -7.85 -9.47
N ALA A 247 6.62 -6.74 -9.08
CA ALA A 247 7.00 -5.99 -7.88
C ALA A 247 6.90 -6.85 -6.60
N ALA A 248 5.89 -7.72 -6.48
CA ALA A 248 5.77 -8.63 -5.35
C ALA A 248 6.88 -9.70 -5.32
N PHE A 249 7.34 -10.18 -6.47
CA PHE A 249 8.50 -11.08 -6.55
C PHE A 249 9.80 -10.37 -6.16
N GLU A 250 10.02 -9.15 -6.64
CA GLU A 250 11.19 -8.34 -6.34
C GLU A 250 11.29 -7.98 -4.86
N ALA A 251 10.16 -7.64 -4.22
CA ALA A 251 10.09 -7.39 -2.78
C ALA A 251 10.53 -8.62 -1.94
N GLU A 252 10.43 -9.81 -2.50
CA GLU A 252 10.91 -11.06 -1.89
C GLU A 252 12.32 -11.48 -2.34
N GLY A 253 12.98 -10.65 -3.15
CA GLY A 253 14.29 -10.95 -3.72
C GLY A 253 14.25 -12.08 -4.75
N LEU A 254 13.12 -12.27 -5.43
CA LEU A 254 12.96 -13.27 -6.48
C LEU A 254 13.07 -12.58 -7.86
N ASP A 255 14.09 -12.95 -8.63
CA ASP A 255 14.20 -12.59 -10.05
C ASP A 255 13.32 -13.56 -10.87
N VAL A 256 12.16 -13.08 -11.31
CA VAL A 256 11.13 -13.88 -11.97
C VAL A 256 10.69 -13.20 -13.25
N GLN A 257 10.65 -13.97 -14.34
CA GLN A 257 10.18 -13.50 -15.65
C GLN A 257 8.99 -14.34 -16.11
N ARG A 258 8.08 -13.75 -16.89
CA ARG A 258 6.98 -14.49 -17.48
C ARG A 258 7.34 -14.98 -18.88
N PHE A 259 7.23 -16.29 -19.11
CA PHE A 259 7.48 -16.93 -20.39
C PHE A 259 6.35 -17.89 -20.74
N ASP A 260 5.62 -17.64 -21.83
CA ASP A 260 4.49 -18.45 -22.29
C ASP A 260 3.49 -18.81 -21.16
N GLY A 261 3.13 -17.83 -20.33
CA GLY A 261 2.19 -18.01 -19.21
C GLY A 261 2.80 -18.66 -17.95
N VAL A 262 4.09 -18.98 -17.95
CA VAL A 262 4.81 -19.58 -16.82
C VAL A 262 5.74 -18.57 -16.19
N TRP A 263 5.72 -18.48 -14.86
CA TRP A 263 6.70 -17.70 -14.09
C TRP A 263 8.00 -18.48 -13.95
N VAL A 264 9.09 -17.94 -14.49
CA VAL A 264 10.38 -18.61 -14.57
C VAL A 264 11.39 -17.88 -13.70
N THR A 265 12.12 -18.63 -12.87
CA THR A 265 13.27 -18.11 -12.11
C THR A 265 14.46 -19.05 -12.25
N GLU A 266 15.65 -18.47 -12.22
CA GLU A 266 16.91 -19.22 -12.17
C GLU A 266 17.68 -18.82 -10.91
N GLY A 267 18.25 -19.78 -10.21
CA GLY A 267 18.97 -19.47 -8.97
C GLY A 267 19.75 -20.64 -8.38
N THR A 268 20.40 -20.39 -7.25
CA THR A 268 21.20 -21.39 -6.54
C THR A 268 20.47 -22.02 -5.35
N ALA A 269 19.33 -21.46 -4.96
CA ALA A 269 18.51 -21.94 -3.83
C ALA A 269 17.77 -23.24 -4.16
N ASN A 270 16.91 -23.71 -3.24
CA ASN A 270 16.09 -24.90 -3.48
C ASN A 270 15.01 -24.61 -4.54
N SER A 271 15.11 -25.21 -5.74
CA SER A 271 14.16 -24.96 -6.84
C SER A 271 12.71 -25.27 -6.49
N ARG A 272 12.46 -26.29 -5.66
CA ARG A 272 11.09 -26.56 -5.20
C ARG A 272 10.54 -25.43 -4.35
N ARG A 273 11.35 -24.90 -3.43
CA ARG A 273 10.95 -23.78 -2.57
C ARG A 273 10.71 -22.50 -3.37
N LEU A 274 11.57 -22.22 -4.35
CA LEU A 274 11.39 -21.08 -5.26
C LEU A 274 10.09 -21.19 -6.05
N ALA A 275 9.87 -22.30 -6.77
CA ALA A 275 8.65 -22.51 -7.55
C ALA A 275 7.38 -22.48 -6.66
N ALA A 276 7.47 -23.05 -5.45
CA ALA A 276 6.35 -23.06 -4.50
C ALA A 276 6.03 -21.65 -4.00
N ARG A 277 7.06 -20.83 -3.75
CA ARG A 277 6.87 -19.45 -3.32
C ARG A 277 6.26 -18.59 -4.42
N ILE A 278 6.73 -18.76 -5.66
CA ILE A 278 6.20 -18.05 -6.83
C ILE A 278 4.71 -18.32 -7.01
N VAL A 279 4.26 -19.59 -6.97
CA VAL A 279 2.81 -19.90 -7.09
C VAL A 279 1.99 -19.50 -5.86
N ASP A 280 2.63 -19.30 -4.71
CA ASP A 280 1.94 -18.78 -3.53
C ASP A 280 1.65 -17.27 -3.70
N ILE A 281 2.61 -16.50 -4.23
CA ILE A 281 2.45 -15.07 -4.54
C ILE A 281 1.53 -14.87 -5.76
N ALA A 282 1.73 -15.62 -6.84
CA ALA A 282 0.91 -15.53 -8.06
C ALA A 282 -0.55 -15.96 -7.88
N GLY A 283 -0.89 -16.56 -6.74
CA GLY A 283 -2.27 -16.87 -6.37
C GLY A 283 -2.76 -18.26 -6.77
N THR A 284 -4.07 -18.41 -6.91
CA THR A 284 -4.72 -19.73 -7.04
C THR A 284 -4.62 -20.34 -8.43
N ARG A 285 -4.25 -19.57 -9.46
CA ARG A 285 -4.12 -20.02 -10.84
C ARG A 285 -2.76 -19.58 -11.38
N ALA A 286 -1.75 -20.43 -11.21
CA ALA A 286 -0.38 -20.09 -11.55
C ALA A 286 0.43 -21.30 -12.00
N ALA A 287 1.39 -21.05 -12.89
CA ALA A 287 2.44 -21.99 -13.25
C ALA A 287 3.80 -21.37 -12.94
N ALA A 288 4.67 -22.10 -12.27
CA ALA A 288 6.04 -21.68 -12.00
C ALA A 288 7.05 -22.75 -12.39
N LEU A 289 8.19 -22.31 -12.93
CA LEU A 289 9.36 -23.10 -13.22
C LEU A 289 10.56 -22.47 -12.53
N ALA A 290 11.18 -23.20 -11.60
CA ALA A 290 12.44 -22.80 -11.00
C ALA A 290 13.55 -23.74 -11.45
N ARG A 291 14.66 -23.16 -11.90
CA ARG A 291 15.85 -23.91 -12.33
C ARG A 291 17.03 -23.60 -11.43
N THR A 292 17.74 -24.64 -11.05
CA THR A 292 19.04 -24.54 -10.39
C THR A 292 20.04 -25.42 -11.11
N THR A 293 21.32 -25.26 -10.78
CA THR A 293 22.40 -26.10 -11.33
C THR A 293 22.17 -27.60 -11.11
N ALA A 294 21.44 -27.98 -10.06
CA ALA A 294 21.19 -29.37 -9.69
C ALA A 294 19.81 -29.89 -10.11
N LYS A 295 18.81 -29.01 -10.24
CA LYS A 295 17.41 -29.44 -10.34
C LYS A 295 16.47 -28.39 -10.92
N SER A 296 15.62 -28.83 -11.85
CA SER A 296 14.45 -28.07 -12.31
C SER A 296 13.20 -28.56 -11.60
N THR A 297 12.34 -27.63 -11.19
CA THR A 297 11.05 -27.92 -10.57
C THR A 297 9.96 -27.09 -11.25
N VAL A 298 8.89 -27.75 -11.69
CA VAL A 298 7.66 -27.10 -12.15
C VAL A 298 6.58 -27.30 -11.11
N ILE A 299 5.84 -26.24 -10.81
CA ILE A 299 4.60 -26.33 -10.05
C ILE A 299 3.47 -25.70 -10.85
N LEU A 300 2.37 -26.44 -10.99
CA LEU A 300 1.10 -25.94 -11.52
C LEU A 300 0.10 -25.91 -10.38
N ARG A 301 -0.65 -24.81 -10.27
CA ARG A 301 -1.70 -24.64 -9.27
C ARG A 301 -2.97 -24.14 -9.94
N VAL A 302 -4.06 -24.86 -9.70
CA VAL A 302 -5.42 -24.40 -9.98
C VAL A 302 -6.24 -24.64 -8.72
N ASP A 303 -6.70 -23.56 -8.11
CA ASP A 303 -7.40 -23.52 -6.84
C ASP A 303 -6.61 -24.24 -5.73
N ARG A 304 -7.06 -25.44 -5.38
CA ARG A 304 -6.49 -26.30 -4.34
C ARG A 304 -5.79 -27.52 -4.91
N THR A 305 -5.79 -27.70 -6.24
CA THR A 305 -5.07 -28.79 -6.90
C THR A 305 -3.69 -28.29 -7.28
N LEU A 306 -2.67 -29.05 -6.89
CA LEU A 306 -1.27 -28.73 -7.15
C LEU A 306 -0.61 -29.91 -7.85
N VAL A 307 0.12 -29.63 -8.93
CA VAL A 307 0.99 -30.60 -9.60
C VAL A 307 2.44 -30.16 -9.42
N LEU A 308 3.30 -31.08 -8.99
CA LEU A 308 4.73 -30.92 -8.86
C LEU A 308 5.43 -31.82 -9.88
N GLY A 309 6.20 -31.22 -10.78
CA GLY A 309 7.13 -31.91 -11.67
C GLY A 309 8.56 -31.65 -11.23
N GLU A 310 9.38 -32.69 -11.15
CA GLU A 310 10.79 -32.57 -10.78
C GLU A 310 11.67 -33.24 -11.82
N SER A 311 12.81 -32.63 -12.15
CA SER A 311 13.82 -33.27 -13.00
C SER A 311 14.57 -34.39 -12.29
N ASN A 312 14.57 -34.39 -10.95
CA ASN A 312 15.15 -35.43 -10.12
C ASN A 312 14.40 -35.60 -8.78
N PRO A 313 13.72 -36.74 -8.53
CA PRO A 313 13.47 -37.82 -9.49
C PRO A 313 12.53 -37.37 -10.61
N LYS A 314 12.67 -37.96 -11.80
CA LYS A 314 11.88 -37.65 -13.01
C LYS A 314 10.41 -38.10 -12.88
N LEU A 315 9.64 -37.39 -12.06
CA LEU A 315 8.26 -37.71 -11.72
C LEU A 315 7.34 -36.48 -11.71
N TRP A 316 6.08 -36.71 -12.04
CA TRP A 316 4.95 -35.86 -11.69
C TRP A 316 4.28 -36.37 -10.42
N ARG A 317 3.88 -35.46 -9.53
CA ARG A 317 3.10 -35.74 -8.33
C ARG A 317 1.94 -34.77 -8.22
N THR A 318 0.76 -35.28 -7.89
CA THR A 318 -0.43 -34.44 -7.69
C THR A 318 -0.81 -34.40 -6.20
N PHE A 319 -1.15 -33.21 -5.73
CA PHE A 319 -1.51 -32.91 -4.35
C PHE A 319 -2.84 -32.14 -4.30
N GLN A 320 -3.45 -32.16 -3.12
CA GLN A 320 -4.57 -31.28 -2.79
C GLN A 320 -4.20 -30.45 -1.57
N LEU A 321 -4.17 -29.14 -1.73
CA LEU A 321 -3.94 -28.20 -0.64
C LEU A 321 -5.12 -28.23 0.34
N SER A 322 -4.83 -28.08 1.63
CA SER A 322 -5.85 -27.78 2.63
C SER A 322 -6.42 -26.37 2.38
N PRO A 323 -7.57 -25.98 2.97
CA PRO A 323 -8.14 -24.65 2.73
C PRO A 323 -7.22 -23.50 3.17
N VAL A 324 -6.32 -23.79 4.11
CA VAL A 324 -5.37 -22.83 4.70
C VAL A 324 -3.91 -23.14 4.31
N GLY A 325 -3.69 -24.16 3.48
CA GLY A 325 -2.36 -24.64 3.11
C GLY A 325 -1.85 -23.92 1.87
N THR A 326 -0.55 -23.61 1.88
CA THR A 326 0.15 -23.01 0.74
C THR A 326 1.02 -24.06 0.05
N ALA A 327 1.50 -23.78 -1.16
CA ALA A 327 2.45 -24.65 -1.84
C ALA A 327 3.73 -24.79 -1.02
N VAL A 328 4.24 -23.71 -0.42
CA VAL A 328 5.42 -23.76 0.45
C VAL A 328 5.16 -24.64 1.68
N SER A 329 4.05 -24.43 2.41
CA SER A 329 3.79 -25.22 3.62
C SER A 329 3.55 -26.71 3.32
N THR A 330 3.02 -27.03 2.15
CA THR A 330 2.74 -28.42 1.74
C THR A 330 3.97 -29.13 1.19
N LEU A 331 4.81 -28.45 0.40
CA LEU A 331 5.86 -29.10 -0.38
C LEU A 331 7.27 -28.96 0.20
N CYS A 332 7.45 -28.02 1.13
CA CYS A 332 8.75 -27.63 1.67
C CYS A 332 8.89 -27.85 3.18
N GLN A 333 7.87 -28.36 3.87
CA GLN A 333 7.98 -28.77 5.26
C GLN A 333 8.38 -30.24 5.38
N GLY A 334 9.68 -30.51 5.54
CA GLY A 334 10.20 -31.85 5.78
C GLY A 334 9.94 -32.83 4.63
N GLU A 335 9.41 -34.00 4.95
CA GLU A 335 9.05 -35.01 3.95
C GLU A 335 7.80 -34.61 3.16
N LEU A 336 7.79 -34.90 1.86
CA LEU A 336 6.63 -34.62 1.03
C LEU A 336 5.41 -35.42 1.54
N PRO A 337 4.22 -34.81 1.61
CA PRO A 337 3.01 -35.52 1.96
C PRO A 337 2.71 -36.62 0.94
N THR A 338 1.83 -37.55 1.30
CA THR A 338 1.38 -38.60 0.38
C THR A 338 0.68 -37.97 -0.82
N ALA A 339 1.34 -38.02 -1.98
CA ALA A 339 0.76 -37.58 -3.25
C ALA A 339 -0.48 -38.42 -3.60
N ARG A 340 -1.52 -37.78 -4.13
CA ARG A 340 -2.73 -38.48 -4.62
C ARG A 340 -2.41 -39.41 -5.77
N SER A 341 -1.49 -38.99 -6.62
CA SER A 341 -0.99 -39.79 -7.73
C SER A 341 0.48 -39.47 -8.01
N LYS A 342 1.18 -40.44 -8.59
CA LYS A 342 2.58 -40.34 -9.00
C LYS A 342 2.71 -40.95 -10.39
N HIS A 343 3.35 -40.24 -11.31
CA HIS A 343 3.54 -40.68 -12.68
C HIS A 343 4.97 -40.36 -13.15
N PRO A 344 5.54 -41.12 -14.12
CA PRO A 344 6.79 -40.73 -14.77
C PRO A 344 6.64 -39.38 -15.49
N LEU A 345 7.73 -38.64 -15.70
CA LEU A 345 7.68 -37.37 -16.46
C LEU A 345 7.14 -37.52 -17.89
N SER A 346 7.36 -38.69 -18.50
CA SER A 346 6.91 -39.02 -19.86
C SER A 346 6.33 -40.44 -19.87
N PRO A 347 5.15 -40.65 -20.50
CA PRO A 347 4.28 -39.66 -21.13
C PRO A 347 3.64 -38.69 -20.11
N ILE A 348 3.16 -37.53 -20.58
CA ILE A 348 2.50 -36.53 -19.73
C ILE A 348 1.15 -37.10 -19.23
N PRO A 349 0.90 -37.15 -17.92
CA PRO A 349 -0.36 -37.65 -17.38
C PRO A 349 -1.55 -36.74 -17.72
N PRO A 350 -2.77 -37.29 -17.90
CA PRO A 350 -3.97 -36.48 -18.19
C PRO A 350 -4.21 -35.35 -17.20
N ALA A 351 -4.06 -35.62 -15.89
CA ALA A 351 -4.23 -34.59 -14.85
C ALA A 351 -3.25 -33.41 -14.98
N VAL A 352 -2.05 -33.63 -15.53
CA VAL A 352 -1.07 -32.56 -15.78
C VAL A 352 -1.47 -31.78 -17.04
N ALA A 353 -1.92 -32.47 -18.09
CA ALA A 353 -2.39 -31.85 -19.32
C ALA A 353 -3.63 -30.97 -19.07
N GLU A 354 -4.62 -31.46 -18.31
CA GLU A 354 -5.84 -30.71 -17.95
C GLU A 354 -5.53 -29.43 -17.14
N LEU A 355 -4.63 -29.51 -16.16
CA LEU A 355 -4.20 -28.32 -15.41
C LEU A 355 -3.43 -27.35 -16.29
N ALA A 356 -2.54 -27.84 -17.14
CA ALA A 356 -1.77 -27.01 -18.05
C ALA A 356 -2.69 -26.27 -19.05
N GLU A 357 -3.69 -26.97 -19.61
CA GLU A 357 -4.70 -26.38 -20.48
C GLU A 357 -5.52 -25.30 -19.74
N THR A 358 -5.94 -25.57 -18.50
CA THR A 358 -6.68 -24.60 -17.66
C THR A 358 -5.87 -23.33 -17.37
N LEU A 359 -4.55 -23.44 -17.34
CA LEU A 359 -3.61 -22.34 -17.14
C LEU A 359 -3.13 -21.71 -18.47
N GLY A 360 -3.50 -22.27 -19.62
CA GLY A 360 -3.05 -21.83 -20.94
C GLY A 360 -1.56 -22.08 -21.21
N VAL A 361 -0.93 -23.03 -20.51
CA VAL A 361 0.51 -23.34 -20.65
C VAL A 361 0.74 -24.65 -21.40
N ASN A 362 1.87 -24.77 -22.10
CA ASN A 362 2.17 -25.96 -22.89
C ASN A 362 2.83 -27.06 -22.03
N PRO A 363 2.14 -28.19 -21.75
CA PRO A 363 2.68 -29.24 -20.88
C PRO A 363 3.89 -29.96 -21.50
N THR A 364 4.03 -29.96 -22.83
CA THR A 364 5.19 -30.54 -23.52
C THR A 364 6.44 -29.71 -23.28
N MET A 365 6.33 -28.38 -23.29
CA MET A 365 7.44 -27.48 -22.98
C MET A 365 7.84 -27.59 -21.50
N LEU A 366 6.86 -27.69 -20.60
CA LEU A 366 7.13 -27.93 -19.18
C LEU A 366 7.87 -29.26 -18.94
N ALA A 367 7.44 -30.33 -19.58
CA ALA A 367 8.12 -31.63 -19.50
C ALA A 367 9.53 -31.58 -20.11
N ALA A 368 9.73 -30.82 -21.18
CA ALA A 368 11.04 -30.62 -21.79
C ALA A 368 11.99 -29.84 -20.87
N ALA A 369 11.49 -28.80 -20.17
CA ALA A 369 12.27 -28.02 -19.19
C ALA A 369 12.70 -28.82 -17.94
N LEU A 370 12.11 -30.00 -17.72
CA LEU A 370 12.44 -30.91 -16.63
C LEU A 370 13.35 -32.07 -17.06
N ARG A 371 13.81 -32.13 -18.32
CA ARG A 371 14.70 -33.19 -18.80
C ARG A 371 16.15 -32.91 -18.46
#